data_AF-A0AAC9LC61-F1
#
_entry.id   AF-A0AAC9LC61-F1
#
_cell.length_a   1.000
_cell.length_b   1.000
_cell.length_c   1.000
_cell.angle_alpha   90.00
_cell.angle_beta   90.00
_cell.angle_gamma   90.00
#
_symmetry.space_group_name_H-M   'P 1'
#
loop_
_entity.id
_entity.type
_entity.pdbx_description
1 polymer ?
#
loop_
_entity_poly.entity_id
_entity_poly.type
_entity_poly.pdbx_seq_one_letter_code
_entity_poly.pdbx_strand_id
1 'polypeptide(L)'
;MSGPADGSSTHSTHSLRERLVDGAYTAGWRLVRLLPERAARLLFQAGADLAVRRGGRGIDQLRRNLRRVAPELTEAGLDDLVRRSMRSYLRYWREAFRLPAMDLRTVSARVDAGVVGREHLDAALAQGRGAIAVLPHSGNWDIAGVWAVSRYGGFTSVVERLRPEPLYRRFVAYRESMGFEILPHDGGRQMMSTLLTRLRENRLLCLIADRDLSRRGVEVQFFGETTRMASGPARLAAATGAVLVPAACEFTDDGWAIRLYEPVPVTGASPAEVQAATQQVADVFAADIAARPEDWHMMQPLWLADLSARRRAILAEDAATTGAASADAAAGTTGPSAGPVAGEGVAGDTARAEKPEEPTDSADREDSVDHESGPGGEADETSARRERPGSGTGAGSDLAVPADAAAESEASRAAGTPHTAGHPDAAAGSIEAPSPAHEQPTGRDRAEPPS
;
A
#
# COMPACT_ATOMS: atom_id res chain seq x y z
N MET A 1 25.78 43.47 30.06
CA MET A 1 26.58 42.24 30.19
C MET A 1 25.60 41.09 30.39
N SER A 2 25.19 40.48 29.28
CA SER A 2 24.25 39.35 29.26
C SER A 2 25.03 38.14 28.76
N GLY A 3 25.12 37.09 29.57
CA GLY A 3 25.61 35.78 29.14
C GLY A 3 24.43 34.85 28.91
N PRO A 4 24.37 34.08 27.80
CA PRO A 4 23.36 33.06 27.61
C PRO A 4 23.81 31.75 28.26
N ALA A 5 22.87 31.08 28.94
CA ALA A 5 23.02 29.71 29.40
C ALA A 5 22.72 28.72 28.26
N ASP A 6 23.51 27.65 28.25
CA ASP A 6 23.58 26.56 27.27
C ASP A 6 22.24 26.00 26.78
N GLY A 7 22.14 25.85 25.47
CA GLY A 7 21.13 25.05 24.81
C GLY A 7 21.45 23.56 24.94
N SER A 8 20.58 22.82 25.61
CA SER A 8 20.64 21.36 25.68
C SER A 8 20.36 20.76 24.29
N SER A 9 21.40 20.18 23.70
CA SER A 9 21.33 19.28 22.55
C SER A 9 20.48 18.04 22.87
N THR A 10 19.30 17.93 22.29
CA THR A 10 18.48 16.72 22.31
C THR A 10 19.03 15.71 21.30
N HIS A 11 19.96 14.85 21.72
CA HIS A 11 20.34 13.66 20.96
C HIS A 11 19.22 12.62 21.03
N SER A 12 18.47 12.45 19.94
CA SER A 12 17.50 11.36 19.77
C SER A 12 18.23 10.01 19.77
N THR A 13 18.02 9.21 20.82
CA THR A 13 18.57 7.87 20.95
C THR A 13 17.75 6.88 20.11
N HIS A 14 18.17 6.64 18.86
CA HIS A 14 17.60 5.57 18.04
C HIS A 14 17.78 4.20 18.73
N SER A 15 16.76 3.32 18.65
CA SER A 15 16.85 1.98 19.23
C SER A 15 17.93 1.15 18.51
N LEU A 16 18.60 0.23 19.22
CA LEU A 16 19.65 -0.63 18.64
C LEU A 16 19.15 -1.41 17.41
N ARG A 17 17.88 -1.83 17.43
CA ARG A 17 17.20 -2.52 16.33
C ARG A 17 17.06 -1.64 15.09
N GLU A 18 16.62 -0.39 15.24
CA GLU A 18 16.49 0.55 14.12
C GLU A 18 17.84 0.85 13.47
N ARG A 19 18.91 0.96 14.26
CA ARG A 19 20.28 1.14 13.74
C ARG A 19 20.78 -0.07 12.95
N LEU A 20 20.46 -1.28 13.40
CA LEU A 20 20.81 -2.52 12.68
C LEU A 20 20.06 -2.63 11.36
N VAL A 21 18.75 -2.33 11.36
CA VAL A 21 17.93 -2.31 10.14
C VAL A 21 18.47 -1.27 9.16
N ASP A 22 18.66 -0.01 9.59
CA ASP A 22 19.22 1.04 8.72
C ASP A 22 20.62 0.69 8.18
N GLY A 23 21.46 0.07 9.02
CA GLY A 23 22.77 -0.42 8.63
C GLY A 23 22.71 -1.53 7.58
N ALA A 24 21.82 -2.50 7.74
CA ALA A 24 21.61 -3.59 6.78
C ALA A 24 21.12 -3.06 5.42
N TYR A 25 20.15 -2.14 5.42
CA TYR A 25 19.70 -1.48 4.19
C TYR A 25 20.82 -0.70 3.52
N THR A 26 21.59 0.08 4.30
CA THR A 26 22.73 0.86 3.77
C THR A 26 23.78 -0.05 3.15
N ALA A 27 24.10 -1.16 3.82
CA ALA A 27 25.02 -2.16 3.31
C ALA A 27 24.48 -2.81 2.03
N GLY A 28 23.20 -3.19 1.99
CA GLY A 28 22.55 -3.72 0.79
C GLY A 28 22.64 -2.75 -0.39
N TRP A 29 22.28 -1.47 -0.17
CA TRP A 29 22.31 -0.40 -1.18
C TRP A 29 23.72 -0.15 -1.74
N ARG A 30 24.77 -0.42 -0.97
CA ARG A 30 26.17 -0.25 -1.41
C ARG A 30 26.74 -1.52 -2.02
N LEU A 31 26.52 -2.67 -1.40
CA LEU A 31 27.20 -3.93 -1.72
C LEU A 31 26.54 -4.67 -2.87
N VAL A 32 25.21 -4.71 -2.94
CA VAL A 32 24.49 -5.49 -3.96
C VAL A 32 24.76 -4.92 -5.36
N ARG A 33 24.98 -3.61 -5.47
CA ARG A 33 25.36 -2.93 -6.72
C ARG A 33 26.71 -3.38 -7.27
N LEU A 34 27.61 -3.84 -6.42
CA LEU A 34 28.97 -4.27 -6.79
C LEU A 34 29.03 -5.75 -7.17
N LEU A 35 28.02 -6.53 -6.80
CA LEU A 35 28.00 -7.96 -7.07
C LEU A 35 27.67 -8.25 -8.54
N PRO A 36 28.37 -9.19 -9.19
CA PRO A 36 27.94 -9.72 -10.48
C PRO A 36 26.50 -10.23 -10.42
N GLU A 37 25.73 -10.01 -11.49
CA GLU A 37 24.29 -10.32 -11.52
C GLU A 37 23.96 -11.77 -11.18
N ARG A 38 24.78 -12.73 -11.63
CA ARG A 38 24.61 -14.15 -11.26
C ARG A 38 24.79 -14.38 -9.76
N ALA A 39 25.80 -13.77 -9.15
CA ALA A 39 26.10 -13.92 -7.73
C ALA A 39 25.00 -13.27 -6.86
N ALA A 40 24.56 -12.06 -7.21
CA ALA A 40 23.46 -11.39 -6.53
C ALA A 40 22.18 -12.24 -6.62
N ARG A 41 21.85 -12.79 -7.79
CA ARG A 41 20.67 -13.67 -7.95
C ARG A 41 20.72 -14.89 -7.04
N LEU A 42 21.83 -15.62 -7.06
CA LEU A 42 21.99 -16.83 -6.24
C LEU A 42 21.94 -16.51 -4.74
N LEU A 43 22.55 -15.40 -4.32
CA LEU A 43 22.52 -14.96 -2.92
C LEU A 43 21.10 -14.69 -2.44
N PHE A 44 20.31 -13.93 -3.21
CA PHE A 44 18.93 -13.60 -2.84
C PHE A 44 18.01 -14.83 -2.93
N GLN A 45 18.21 -15.73 -3.91
CA GLN A 45 17.47 -17.01 -3.95
C GLN A 45 17.77 -17.88 -2.74
N ALA A 46 19.05 -18.02 -2.36
CA ALA A 46 19.44 -18.76 -1.17
C ALA A 46 18.89 -18.11 0.11
N GLY A 47 18.89 -16.78 0.18
CA GLY A 47 18.28 -16.02 1.27
C GLY A 47 16.77 -16.28 1.40
N ALA A 48 16.05 -16.32 0.27
CA ALA A 48 14.61 -16.62 0.23
C ALA A 48 14.35 -18.04 0.74
N ASP A 49 15.08 -19.02 0.21
CA ASP A 49 14.92 -20.43 0.61
C ASP A 49 15.23 -20.62 2.10
N LEU A 50 16.27 -19.94 2.60
CA LEU A 50 16.61 -19.97 4.02
C LEU A 50 15.54 -19.32 4.89
N ALA A 51 14.94 -18.19 4.46
CA ALA A 51 13.85 -17.54 5.17
C ALA A 51 12.63 -18.46 5.26
N VAL A 52 12.25 -19.11 4.16
CA VAL A 52 11.15 -20.08 4.13
C VAL A 52 11.44 -21.28 5.04
N ARG A 53 12.66 -21.83 5.00
CA ARG A 53 13.08 -22.94 5.86
C ARG A 53 13.07 -22.59 7.35
N ARG A 54 13.42 -21.35 7.70
CA ARG A 54 13.36 -20.87 9.10
C ARG A 54 11.93 -20.58 9.55
N GLY A 55 11.03 -20.30 8.61
CA GLY A 55 9.65 -19.93 8.90
C GLY A 55 9.54 -18.58 9.61
N GLY A 56 8.46 -18.41 10.35
CA GLY A 56 8.17 -17.20 11.13
C GLY A 56 6.88 -16.53 10.70
N ARG A 57 6.41 -15.58 11.51
CA ARG A 57 5.06 -15.00 11.40
C ARG A 57 4.73 -14.44 10.02
N GLY A 58 5.71 -13.83 9.34
CA GLY A 58 5.53 -13.30 7.98
C GLY A 58 5.37 -14.39 6.93
N ILE A 59 6.14 -15.48 7.04
CA ILE A 59 6.01 -16.65 6.15
C ILE A 59 4.69 -17.36 6.40
N ASP A 60 4.29 -17.51 7.67
CA ASP A 60 3.01 -18.12 8.04
C ASP A 60 1.83 -17.28 7.51
N GLN A 61 1.94 -15.96 7.57
CA GLN A 61 0.92 -15.05 7.01
C GLN A 61 0.90 -15.09 5.49
N LEU A 62 2.07 -15.11 4.83
CA LEU A 62 2.16 -15.28 3.38
C LEU A 62 1.47 -16.60 2.96
N ARG A 63 1.73 -17.70 3.67
CA ARG A 63 1.07 -18.99 3.45
C ARG A 63 -0.46 -18.88 3.59
N ARG A 64 -0.95 -18.23 4.64
CA ARG A 64 -2.40 -18.01 4.85
C ARG A 64 -3.03 -17.19 3.74
N ASN A 65 -2.31 -16.19 3.24
CA ASN A 65 -2.78 -15.33 2.16
C ASN A 65 -2.85 -16.12 0.84
N LEU A 66 -1.78 -16.84 0.49
CA LEU A 66 -1.72 -17.64 -0.73
C LEU A 66 -2.71 -18.82 -0.73
N ARG A 67 -3.06 -19.37 0.45
CA ARG A 67 -4.13 -20.38 0.56
C ARG A 67 -5.49 -19.88 0.05
N ARG A 68 -5.78 -18.58 0.21
CA ARG A 68 -7.03 -17.97 -0.28
C ARG A 68 -6.99 -17.71 -1.79
N VAL A 69 -5.79 -17.39 -2.30
CA VAL A 69 -5.56 -17.15 -3.72
C VAL A 69 -5.63 -18.45 -4.52
N ALA A 70 -5.06 -19.54 -4.00
CA ALA A 70 -4.97 -20.84 -4.65
C ALA A 70 -5.48 -21.97 -3.72
N PRO A 71 -6.79 -22.01 -3.40
CA PRO A 71 -7.37 -22.95 -2.45
C PRO A 71 -7.33 -24.41 -2.91
N GLU A 72 -7.17 -24.65 -4.21
CA GLU A 72 -7.08 -25.96 -4.84
C GLU A 72 -5.72 -26.64 -4.67
N LEU A 73 -4.68 -25.89 -4.27
CA LEU A 73 -3.34 -26.46 -4.10
C LEU A 73 -3.28 -27.40 -2.89
N THR A 74 -2.55 -28.51 -3.08
CA THR A 74 -2.15 -29.39 -1.98
C THR A 74 -1.17 -28.67 -1.04
N GLU A 75 -0.93 -29.22 0.15
CA GLU A 75 0.07 -28.66 1.08
C GLU A 75 1.46 -28.54 0.44
N ALA A 76 1.89 -29.55 -0.34
CA ALA A 76 3.16 -29.52 -1.06
C ALA A 76 3.17 -28.47 -2.18
N GLY A 77 2.05 -28.31 -2.90
CA GLY A 77 1.89 -27.25 -3.90
C GLY A 77 1.96 -25.85 -3.28
N LEU A 78 1.35 -25.66 -2.10
CA LEU A 78 1.44 -24.40 -1.38
C LEU A 78 2.83 -24.15 -0.80
N ASP A 79 3.53 -25.18 -0.30
CA ASP A 79 4.93 -25.07 0.14
C ASP A 79 5.84 -24.57 -1.00
N ASP A 80 5.61 -25.07 -2.21
CA ASP A 80 6.31 -24.60 -3.40
C ASP A 80 5.94 -23.16 -3.75
N LEU A 81 4.65 -22.82 -3.76
CA LEU A 81 4.19 -21.47 -4.05
C LEU A 81 4.77 -20.45 -3.06
N VAL A 82 4.74 -20.73 -1.75
CA VAL A 82 5.36 -19.87 -0.72
C VAL A 82 6.85 -19.66 -0.99
N ARG A 83 7.57 -20.70 -1.43
CA ARG A 83 8.99 -20.61 -1.80
C ARG A 83 9.20 -19.72 -3.02
N ARG A 84 8.40 -19.89 -4.07
CA ARG A 84 8.44 -19.04 -5.27
C ARG A 84 8.09 -17.60 -4.95
N SER A 85 7.08 -17.36 -4.11
CA SER A 85 6.70 -16.02 -3.64
C SER A 85 7.83 -15.33 -2.88
N MET A 86 8.51 -16.04 -1.98
CA MET A 86 9.64 -15.45 -1.26
C MET A 86 10.85 -15.16 -2.16
N ARG A 87 11.09 -15.99 -3.18
CA ARG A 87 12.11 -15.70 -4.20
C ARG A 87 11.72 -14.48 -5.04
N SER A 88 10.45 -14.33 -5.39
CA SER A 88 9.91 -13.18 -6.11
C SER A 88 10.03 -11.89 -5.28
N TYR A 89 9.62 -11.93 -4.02
CA TYR A 89 9.79 -10.82 -3.07
C TYR A 89 11.26 -10.40 -2.91
N LEU A 90 12.18 -11.35 -2.79
CA LEU A 90 13.61 -11.04 -2.71
C LEU A 90 14.22 -10.62 -4.06
N ARG A 91 13.61 -10.99 -5.19
CA ARG A 91 13.95 -10.44 -6.51
C ARG A 91 13.61 -8.94 -6.56
N TYR A 92 12.43 -8.53 -6.10
CA TYR A 92 12.06 -7.11 -5.98
C TYR A 92 13.13 -6.33 -5.22
N TRP A 93 13.50 -6.79 -4.02
CA TRP A 93 14.50 -6.09 -3.21
C TRP A 93 15.86 -6.01 -3.90
N ARG A 94 16.37 -7.15 -4.42
CA ARG A 94 17.61 -7.20 -5.19
C ARG A 94 17.64 -6.16 -6.30
N GLU A 95 16.54 -6.04 -7.04
CA GLU A 95 16.42 -5.09 -8.13
C GLU A 95 16.31 -3.65 -7.63
N ALA A 96 15.52 -3.38 -6.59
CA ALA A 96 15.43 -2.06 -5.97
C ALA A 96 16.81 -1.56 -5.49
N PHE A 97 17.63 -2.44 -4.87
CA PHE A 97 19.01 -2.11 -4.47
C PHE A 97 19.88 -1.67 -5.66
N ARG A 98 19.60 -2.18 -6.86
CA ARG A 98 20.43 -2.01 -8.06
C ARG A 98 19.90 -0.97 -9.04
N LEU A 99 18.59 -0.73 -9.05
CA LEU A 99 17.89 0.06 -10.05
C LEU A 99 18.53 1.44 -10.31
N PRO A 100 18.99 2.20 -9.30
CA PRO A 100 19.63 3.50 -9.53
C PRO A 100 20.99 3.44 -10.24
N ALA A 101 21.59 2.25 -10.30
CA ALA A 101 22.85 2.00 -10.99
C ALA A 101 22.65 1.46 -12.41
N MET A 102 21.42 1.10 -12.76
CA MET A 102 21.09 0.53 -14.07
C MET A 102 20.94 1.64 -15.10
N ASP A 103 21.09 1.28 -16.38
CA ASP A 103 20.69 2.17 -17.45
C ASP A 103 19.16 2.22 -17.54
N LEU A 104 18.58 3.27 -16.94
CA LEU A 104 17.13 3.46 -16.87
C LEU A 104 16.46 3.54 -18.24
N ARG A 105 17.19 3.98 -19.29
CA ARG A 105 16.67 3.99 -20.67
C ARG A 105 16.50 2.57 -21.19
N THR A 106 17.52 1.72 -21.01
CA THR A 106 17.45 0.31 -21.39
C THR A 106 16.38 -0.43 -20.58
N VAL A 107 16.27 -0.15 -19.27
CA VAL A 107 15.21 -0.71 -18.42
C VAL A 107 13.84 -0.32 -18.96
N SER A 108 13.60 0.97 -19.19
CA SER A 108 12.32 1.47 -19.71
C SER A 108 11.97 0.87 -21.07
N ALA A 109 12.92 0.78 -22.01
CA ALA A 109 12.69 0.20 -23.33
C ALA A 109 12.31 -1.28 -23.25
N ARG A 110 12.94 -2.02 -22.31
CA ARG A 110 12.63 -3.43 -22.09
C ARG A 110 11.24 -3.63 -21.49
N VAL A 111 10.85 -2.78 -20.54
CA VAL A 111 9.51 -2.79 -19.96
C VAL A 111 8.48 -2.46 -21.03
N ASP A 112 8.72 -1.42 -21.84
CA ASP A 112 7.78 -0.96 -22.87
C ASP A 112 7.41 -2.06 -23.87
N ALA A 113 8.38 -2.91 -24.24
CA ALA A 113 8.16 -4.06 -25.12
C ALA A 113 7.21 -5.13 -24.54
N GLY A 114 7.02 -5.16 -23.22
CA GLY A 114 6.14 -6.09 -22.50
C GLY A 114 4.87 -5.46 -21.94
N VAL A 115 4.59 -4.18 -22.23
CA VAL A 115 3.37 -3.53 -21.73
C VAL A 115 2.16 -3.98 -22.55
N VAL A 116 1.11 -4.41 -21.85
CA VAL A 116 -0.19 -4.76 -22.44
C VAL A 116 -1.23 -3.76 -21.94
N GLY A 117 -2.13 -3.31 -22.83
CA GLY A 117 -3.22 -2.37 -22.50
C GLY A 117 -2.78 -0.91 -22.35
N ARG A 118 -1.62 -0.54 -22.90
CA ARG A 118 -1.07 0.83 -22.86
C ARG A 118 -2.07 1.88 -23.35
N GLU A 119 -2.87 1.52 -24.34
CA GLU A 119 -3.94 2.33 -24.90
C GLU A 119 -4.94 2.86 -23.87
N HIS A 120 -5.18 2.13 -22.77
CA HIS A 120 -6.10 2.59 -21.72
C HIS A 120 -5.57 3.82 -21.00
N LEU A 121 -4.28 3.83 -20.66
CA LEU A 121 -3.64 4.95 -19.99
C LEU A 121 -3.33 6.10 -20.95
N ASP A 122 -2.92 5.80 -22.18
CA ASP A 122 -2.70 6.79 -23.23
C ASP A 122 -4.03 7.52 -23.57
N ALA A 123 -5.13 6.79 -23.73
CA ALA A 123 -6.45 7.37 -23.96
C ALA A 123 -6.95 8.16 -22.75
N ALA A 124 -6.69 7.71 -21.52
CA ALA A 124 -7.04 8.44 -20.30
C ALA A 124 -6.38 9.81 -20.25
N LEU A 125 -5.06 9.89 -20.48
CA LEU A 125 -4.33 11.15 -20.46
C LEU A 125 -4.68 12.05 -21.66
N ALA A 126 -5.05 11.47 -22.81
CA ALA A 126 -5.53 12.23 -23.96
C ALA A 126 -6.86 12.99 -23.70
N GLN A 127 -7.65 12.57 -22.69
CA GLN A 127 -8.89 13.26 -22.31
C GLN A 127 -8.64 14.58 -21.56
N GLY A 128 -7.42 14.87 -21.11
CA GLY A 128 -7.11 16.12 -20.43
C GLY A 128 -7.58 16.21 -18.97
N ARG A 129 -7.97 15.09 -18.34
CA ARG A 129 -8.57 15.04 -16.99
C ARG A 129 -7.69 14.36 -15.93
N GLY A 130 -6.47 13.97 -16.30
CA GLY A 130 -5.57 13.18 -15.48
C GLY A 130 -5.94 11.70 -15.46
N ALA A 131 -5.02 10.88 -14.97
CA ALA A 131 -5.21 9.44 -14.86
C ALA A 131 -4.65 8.92 -13.54
N ILE A 132 -5.26 7.87 -13.01
CA ILE A 132 -4.83 7.16 -11.81
C ILE A 132 -4.56 5.71 -12.20
N ALA A 133 -3.28 5.33 -12.26
CA ALA A 133 -2.88 3.93 -12.30
C ALA A 133 -2.94 3.37 -10.88
N VAL A 134 -3.87 2.44 -10.63
CA VAL A 134 -4.07 1.81 -9.32
C VAL A 134 -3.58 0.37 -9.36
N LEU A 135 -2.70 -0.03 -8.45
CA LEU A 135 -2.00 -1.31 -8.52
C LEU A 135 -1.90 -2.02 -7.15
N PRO A 136 -1.72 -3.35 -7.13
CA PRO A 136 -1.40 -4.08 -5.90
C PRO A 136 0.11 -4.06 -5.62
N HIS A 137 0.51 -4.58 -4.45
CA HIS A 137 1.92 -4.85 -4.15
C HIS A 137 2.41 -6.11 -4.90
N SER A 138 2.40 -6.08 -6.24
CA SER A 138 2.83 -7.19 -7.09
C SER A 138 4.05 -6.81 -7.94
N GLY A 139 4.94 -7.77 -8.18
CA GLY A 139 6.10 -7.63 -9.05
C GLY A 139 7.02 -6.46 -8.66
N ASN A 140 7.45 -5.68 -9.65
CA ASN A 140 8.35 -4.55 -9.42
C ASN A 140 7.74 -3.21 -9.88
N TRP A 141 6.98 -2.57 -8.98
CA TRP A 141 6.35 -1.28 -9.22
C TRP A 141 7.33 -0.11 -9.37
N ASP A 142 8.55 -0.20 -8.82
CA ASP A 142 9.57 0.85 -9.03
C ASP A 142 10.08 0.81 -10.48
N ILE A 143 10.23 -0.37 -11.07
CA ILE A 143 10.56 -0.50 -12.49
C ILE A 143 9.41 -0.02 -13.38
N ALA A 144 8.16 -0.30 -13.01
CA ALA A 144 7.02 0.29 -13.69
C ALA A 144 7.01 1.83 -13.58
N GLY A 145 7.43 2.37 -12.43
CA GLY A 145 7.64 3.80 -12.25
C GLY A 145 8.70 4.39 -13.19
N VAL A 146 9.85 3.71 -13.37
CA VAL A 146 10.88 4.12 -14.35
C VAL A 146 10.31 4.18 -15.77
N TRP A 147 9.52 3.18 -16.16
CA TRP A 147 8.82 3.21 -17.45
C TRP A 147 7.83 4.37 -17.54
N ALA A 148 7.03 4.61 -16.50
CA ALA A 148 6.05 5.68 -16.46
C ALA A 148 6.71 7.07 -16.57
N VAL A 149 7.85 7.30 -15.90
CA VAL A 149 8.63 8.55 -16.04
C VAL A 149 9.10 8.74 -17.47
N SER A 150 9.66 7.70 -18.08
CA SER A 150 10.16 7.74 -19.46
C SER A 150 9.04 8.01 -20.48
N ARG A 151 7.87 7.40 -20.27
CA ARG A 151 6.73 7.45 -21.21
C ARG A 151 5.86 8.69 -21.05
N TYR A 152 5.62 9.13 -19.81
CA TYR A 152 4.65 10.17 -19.45
C TYR A 152 5.27 11.42 -18.82
N GLY A 153 6.59 11.47 -18.68
CA GLY A 153 7.32 12.65 -18.17
C GLY A 153 7.30 12.81 -16.64
N GLY A 154 6.76 11.82 -15.92
CA GLY A 154 6.70 11.80 -14.46
C GLY A 154 5.35 11.29 -13.94
N PHE A 155 5.30 11.03 -12.64
CA PHE A 155 4.06 10.71 -11.92
C PHE A 155 4.19 11.12 -10.46
N THR A 156 3.04 11.26 -9.80
CA THR A 156 2.99 11.48 -8.35
C THR A 156 2.47 10.24 -7.64
N SER A 157 3.09 9.88 -6.52
CA SER A 157 2.68 8.75 -5.69
C SER A 157 2.71 9.10 -4.21
N VAL A 158 2.16 8.22 -3.39
CA VAL A 158 2.06 8.38 -1.94
C VAL A 158 2.76 7.20 -1.28
N VAL A 159 3.62 7.49 -0.30
CA VAL A 159 4.36 6.46 0.44
C VAL A 159 4.16 6.65 1.93
N GLU A 160 3.90 5.56 2.66
CA GLU A 160 3.85 5.59 4.13
C GLU A 160 5.18 6.07 4.72
N ARG A 161 5.11 6.94 5.73
CA ARG A 161 6.31 7.45 6.38
C ARG A 161 6.92 6.38 7.29
N LEU A 162 7.78 5.56 6.69
CA LEU A 162 8.48 4.47 7.36
C LEU A 162 9.30 4.97 8.54
N ARG A 163 9.33 4.16 9.61
CA ARG A 163 10.31 4.29 10.69
C ARG A 163 11.40 3.22 10.53
N PRO A 164 12.69 3.57 10.73
CA PRO A 164 13.18 4.86 11.19
C PRO A 164 13.24 5.92 10.07
N GLU A 165 13.14 7.20 10.43
CA GLU A 165 13.11 8.34 9.49
C GLU A 165 14.27 8.38 8.47
N PRO A 166 15.53 8.01 8.82
CA PRO A 166 16.62 7.95 7.84
C PRO A 166 16.37 6.95 6.70
N LEU A 167 15.71 5.83 7.01
CA LEU A 167 15.35 4.82 6.01
C LEU A 167 14.29 5.39 5.05
N TYR A 168 13.25 6.02 5.58
CA TYR A 168 12.24 6.74 4.78
C TYR A 168 12.88 7.75 3.83
N ARG A 169 13.75 8.62 4.34
CA ARG A 169 14.43 9.63 3.52
C ARG A 169 15.27 9.02 2.41
N ARG A 170 15.89 7.86 2.67
CA ARG A 170 16.67 7.14 1.65
C ARG A 170 15.78 6.58 0.55
N PHE A 171 14.60 6.02 0.89
CA PHE A 171 13.62 5.57 -0.10
C PHE A 171 13.04 6.71 -0.93
N VAL A 172 12.75 7.85 -0.32
CA VAL A 172 12.27 9.04 -1.03
C VAL A 172 13.33 9.55 -1.99
N ALA A 173 14.55 9.80 -1.51
CA ALA A 173 15.65 10.27 -2.36
C ALA A 173 15.97 9.29 -3.51
N TYR A 174 15.84 7.98 -3.24
CA TYR A 174 15.95 6.92 -4.24
C TYR A 174 14.90 7.08 -5.36
N ARG A 175 13.63 7.23 -5.01
CA ARG A 175 12.52 7.37 -5.96
C ARG A 175 12.56 8.70 -6.72
N GLU A 176 12.87 9.79 -6.02
CA GLU A 176 13.04 11.11 -6.63
C GLU A 176 14.20 11.13 -7.63
N SER A 177 15.29 10.40 -7.38
CA SER A 177 16.40 10.29 -8.34
C SER A 177 16.02 9.61 -9.66
N MET A 178 14.91 8.87 -9.68
CA MET A 178 14.35 8.22 -10.87
C MET A 178 13.24 9.05 -11.54
N GLY A 179 12.93 10.24 -11.00
CA GLY A 179 11.92 11.15 -11.55
C GLY A 179 10.52 11.03 -10.92
N PHE A 180 10.39 10.34 -9.78
CA PHE A 180 9.09 10.18 -9.10
C PHE A 180 8.83 11.38 -8.20
N GLU A 181 7.60 11.88 -8.14
CA GLU A 181 7.19 12.81 -7.09
C GLU A 181 6.54 12.01 -5.94
N ILE A 182 7.21 11.92 -4.79
CA ILE A 182 6.74 11.13 -3.66
C ILE A 182 6.19 12.02 -2.56
N LEU A 183 4.90 11.87 -2.26
CA LEU A 183 4.26 12.55 -1.15
C LEU A 183 4.22 11.65 0.10
N PRO A 184 4.55 12.17 1.30
CA PRO A 184 4.38 11.42 2.53
C PRO A 184 2.90 11.15 2.80
N HIS A 185 2.55 9.92 3.17
CA HIS A 185 1.24 9.59 3.72
C HIS A 185 1.17 10.01 5.19
N ASP A 186 0.93 11.28 5.45
CA ASP A 186 0.70 11.83 6.79
C ASP A 186 -0.80 12.00 7.11
N GLY A 187 -1.68 11.65 6.16
CA GLY A 187 -3.11 11.87 6.27
C GLY A 187 -3.50 13.35 6.29
N GLY A 188 -2.59 14.26 5.95
CA GLY A 188 -2.77 15.69 5.98
C GLY A 188 -3.52 16.22 4.76
N ARG A 189 -4.13 17.41 4.92
CA ARG A 189 -4.82 18.12 3.84
C ARG A 189 -3.87 18.47 2.67
N GLN A 190 -2.59 18.68 2.96
CA GLN A 190 -1.60 19.09 1.96
C GLN A 190 -1.34 18.00 0.91
N MET A 191 -1.18 16.74 1.33
CA MET A 191 -1.02 15.60 0.43
C MET A 191 -2.20 15.52 -0.53
N MET A 192 -3.43 15.56 0.00
CA MET A 192 -4.64 15.46 -0.82
C MET A 192 -4.82 16.64 -1.77
N SER A 193 -4.55 17.86 -1.30
CA SER A 193 -4.56 19.05 -2.16
C SER A 193 -3.59 18.91 -3.33
N THR A 194 -2.39 18.36 -3.08
CA THR A 194 -1.38 18.15 -4.11
C THR A 194 -1.83 17.12 -5.14
N LEU A 195 -2.35 15.96 -4.70
CA LEU A 195 -2.86 14.93 -5.63
C LEU A 195 -4.01 15.45 -6.51
N LEU A 196 -4.97 16.18 -5.92
CA LEU A 196 -6.06 16.82 -6.66
C LEU A 196 -5.54 17.83 -7.69
N THR A 197 -4.51 18.60 -7.32
CA THR A 197 -3.87 19.57 -8.23
C THR A 197 -3.21 18.86 -9.40
N ARG A 198 -2.44 17.80 -9.15
CA ARG A 198 -1.77 17.02 -10.20
C ARG A 198 -2.75 16.42 -11.20
N LEU A 199 -3.86 15.87 -10.73
CA LEU A 199 -4.90 15.34 -11.63
C LEU A 199 -5.53 16.44 -12.50
N ARG A 200 -5.84 17.61 -11.92
CA ARG A 200 -6.36 18.77 -12.67
C ARG A 200 -5.36 19.32 -13.69
N GLU A 201 -4.05 19.12 -13.46
CA GLU A 201 -2.97 19.41 -14.40
C GLU A 201 -2.80 18.32 -15.47
N ASN A 202 -3.73 17.37 -15.58
CA ASN A 202 -3.67 16.21 -16.48
C ASN A 202 -2.44 15.32 -16.27
N ARG A 203 -1.99 15.15 -15.01
CA ARG A 203 -0.85 14.29 -14.67
C ARG A 203 -1.28 12.90 -14.23
N LEU A 204 -0.32 11.99 -14.28
CA LEU A 204 -0.45 10.61 -13.82
C LEU A 204 -0.23 10.51 -12.31
N LEU A 205 -1.16 9.84 -11.62
CA LEU A 205 -0.93 9.30 -10.29
C LEU A 205 -0.72 7.78 -10.36
N CYS A 206 0.25 7.26 -9.60
CA CYS A 206 0.43 5.82 -9.40
C CYS A 206 0.21 5.50 -7.93
N LEU A 207 -0.85 4.76 -7.59
CA LEU A 207 -1.26 4.51 -6.22
C LEU A 207 -1.36 3.01 -5.94
N ILE A 208 -0.58 2.53 -4.97
CA ILE A 208 -0.74 1.16 -4.47
C ILE A 208 -1.93 1.13 -3.51
N ALA A 209 -2.91 0.25 -3.75
CA ALA A 209 -4.22 0.34 -3.10
C ALA A 209 -4.87 -0.98 -2.66
N ASP A 210 -4.17 -2.11 -2.78
CA ASP A 210 -4.67 -3.44 -2.41
C ASP A 210 -4.83 -3.65 -0.88
N ARG A 211 -4.51 -2.64 -0.05
CA ARG A 211 -4.61 -2.73 1.40
C ARG A 211 -4.78 -1.38 2.10
N ASP A 212 -5.85 -1.23 2.88
CA ASP A 212 -5.98 -0.20 3.92
C ASP A 212 -6.85 -0.73 5.06
N LEU A 213 -6.21 -1.28 6.10
CA LEU A 213 -6.91 -1.82 7.27
C LEU A 213 -7.18 -0.76 8.34
N SER A 214 -7.08 0.52 8.00
CA SER A 214 -7.49 1.64 8.86
C SER A 214 -8.97 1.92 8.70
N ARG A 215 -9.49 2.86 9.52
CA ARG A 215 -10.87 3.35 9.44
C ARG A 215 -11.25 3.93 8.06
N ARG A 216 -10.28 4.31 7.24
CA ARG A 216 -10.50 4.98 5.94
C ARG A 216 -10.59 3.99 4.77
N GLY A 217 -10.20 2.74 4.98
CA GLY A 217 -10.34 1.68 3.99
C GLY A 217 -11.81 1.37 3.74
N VAL A 218 -12.14 0.92 2.53
CA VAL A 218 -13.50 0.47 2.20
C VAL A 218 -13.54 -1.04 2.16
N GLU A 219 -14.61 -1.64 2.67
CA GLU A 219 -14.80 -3.07 2.66
C GLU A 219 -15.09 -3.58 1.24
N VAL A 220 -14.37 -4.61 0.84
CA VAL A 220 -14.50 -5.30 -0.44
C VAL A 220 -14.42 -6.80 -0.23
N GLN A 221 -15.05 -7.56 -1.11
CA GLN A 221 -14.85 -9.00 -1.23
C GLN A 221 -13.61 -9.28 -2.07
N PHE A 222 -12.69 -10.08 -1.54
CA PHE A 222 -11.44 -10.41 -2.20
C PHE A 222 -11.11 -11.88 -1.94
N PHE A 223 -11.09 -12.69 -3.00
CA PHE A 223 -10.97 -14.16 -2.91
C PHE A 223 -12.01 -14.80 -1.96
N GLY A 224 -13.27 -14.35 -2.06
CA GLY A 224 -14.40 -14.92 -1.29
C GLY A 224 -14.50 -14.47 0.17
N GLU A 225 -13.53 -13.72 0.69
CA GLU A 225 -13.52 -13.20 2.05
C GLU A 225 -13.45 -11.66 2.09
N THR A 226 -13.94 -11.06 3.17
CA THR A 226 -13.94 -9.61 3.34
C THR A 226 -12.56 -9.08 3.76
N THR A 227 -12.11 -8.04 3.05
CA THR A 227 -10.93 -7.23 3.40
C THR A 227 -11.25 -5.74 3.25
N ARG A 228 -10.26 -4.86 3.47
CA ARG A 228 -10.37 -3.43 3.25
C ARG A 228 -9.25 -2.91 2.35
N MET A 229 -9.63 -2.15 1.33
CA MET A 229 -8.74 -1.53 0.36
C MET A 229 -8.78 -0.01 0.45
N ALA A 230 -7.74 0.65 -0.08
CA ALA A 230 -7.63 2.10 -0.01
C ALA A 230 -8.69 2.76 -0.91
N SER A 231 -9.52 3.63 -0.32
CA SER A 231 -10.55 4.37 -1.06
C SER A 231 -10.03 5.58 -1.83
N GLY A 232 -8.78 5.98 -1.57
CA GLY A 232 -8.13 7.16 -2.16
C GLY A 232 -8.24 7.25 -3.68
N PRO A 233 -7.89 6.21 -4.46
CA PRO A 233 -7.98 6.23 -5.91
C PRO A 233 -9.38 6.55 -6.43
N ALA A 234 -10.41 5.82 -5.96
CA ALA A 234 -11.79 6.04 -6.39
C ALA A 234 -12.32 7.42 -5.96
N ARG A 235 -11.98 7.90 -4.76
CA ARG A 235 -12.38 9.24 -4.30
C ARG A 235 -11.72 10.36 -5.11
N LEU A 236 -10.45 10.21 -5.48
CA LEU A 236 -9.74 11.17 -6.32
C LEU A 236 -10.31 11.21 -7.73
N ALA A 237 -10.60 10.04 -8.32
CA ALA A 237 -11.27 9.93 -9.61
C ALA A 237 -12.66 10.61 -9.57
N ALA A 238 -13.48 10.32 -8.56
CA ALA A 238 -14.80 10.94 -8.40
C ALA A 238 -14.73 12.48 -8.26
N ALA A 239 -13.73 12.99 -7.53
CA ALA A 239 -13.59 14.42 -7.27
C ALA A 239 -13.02 15.23 -8.44
N THR A 240 -12.31 14.59 -9.37
CA THR A 240 -11.58 15.28 -10.45
C THR A 240 -12.07 14.90 -11.84
N GLY A 241 -12.73 13.74 -11.97
CA GLY A 241 -13.03 13.14 -13.25
C GLY A 241 -11.85 12.41 -13.90
N ALA A 242 -10.74 12.23 -13.18
CA ALA A 242 -9.61 11.44 -13.66
C ALA A 242 -10.02 9.99 -13.90
N VAL A 243 -9.43 9.37 -14.93
CA VAL A 243 -9.72 7.99 -15.29
C VAL A 243 -8.98 7.05 -14.34
N LEU A 244 -9.70 6.07 -13.77
CA LEU A 244 -9.16 5.07 -12.85
C LEU A 244 -8.78 3.81 -13.64
N VAL A 245 -7.48 3.55 -13.80
CA VAL A 245 -6.94 2.45 -14.62
C VAL A 245 -6.28 1.43 -13.68
N PRO A 246 -6.86 0.22 -13.49
CA PRO A 246 -6.17 -0.84 -12.77
C PRO A 246 -4.90 -1.26 -13.51
N ALA A 247 -3.86 -1.55 -12.76
CA ALA A 247 -2.57 -1.94 -13.28
C ALA A 247 -1.97 -3.10 -12.47
N ALA A 248 -1.20 -3.95 -13.13
CA ALA A 248 -0.41 -5.00 -12.51
C ALA A 248 1.03 -4.96 -12.99
N CYS A 249 1.95 -5.30 -12.10
CA CYS A 249 3.36 -5.47 -12.41
C CYS A 249 3.72 -6.93 -12.18
N GLU A 250 4.39 -7.55 -13.14
CA GLU A 250 4.76 -8.96 -13.08
C GLU A 250 6.23 -9.16 -13.44
N PHE A 251 6.82 -10.22 -12.89
CA PHE A 251 8.14 -10.67 -13.31
C PHE A 251 8.02 -11.65 -14.46
N THR A 252 8.81 -11.43 -15.52
CA THR A 252 9.01 -12.41 -16.57
C THR A 252 10.36 -13.13 -16.36
N ASP A 253 10.60 -14.21 -17.12
CA ASP A 253 11.83 -14.99 -17.01
C ASP A 253 13.08 -14.13 -17.12
N ASP A 254 13.08 -13.20 -18.07
CA ASP A 254 14.24 -12.34 -18.31
C ASP A 254 14.01 -10.87 -17.95
N GLY A 255 12.80 -10.43 -17.57
CA GLY A 255 12.51 -9.02 -17.35
C GLY A 255 11.22 -8.77 -16.57
N TRP A 256 10.44 -7.80 -17.05
CA TRP A 256 9.25 -7.28 -16.40
C TRP A 256 8.17 -7.04 -17.44
N ALA A 257 6.92 -7.13 -17.01
CA ALA A 257 5.78 -6.69 -17.81
C ALA A 257 4.83 -5.87 -16.93
N ILE A 258 4.05 -5.02 -17.61
CA ILE A 258 3.00 -4.21 -17.00
C ILE A 258 1.72 -4.54 -17.75
N ARG A 259 0.65 -4.83 -17.00
CA ARG A 259 -0.69 -4.94 -17.54
C ARG A 259 -1.48 -3.73 -17.09
N LEU A 260 -2.01 -2.98 -18.05
CA LEU A 260 -2.96 -1.91 -17.83
C LEU A 260 -4.31 -2.44 -18.26
N TYR A 261 -5.29 -2.42 -17.36
CA TYR A 261 -6.61 -2.98 -17.62
C TYR A 261 -7.58 -1.90 -18.09
N GLU A 262 -8.75 -2.33 -18.54
CA GLU A 262 -9.83 -1.43 -18.87
C GLU A 262 -10.16 -0.51 -17.67
N PRO A 263 -10.40 0.79 -17.90
CA PRO A 263 -10.72 1.71 -16.82
C PRO A 263 -11.97 1.30 -16.04
N VAL A 264 -11.88 1.41 -14.71
CA VAL A 264 -13.03 1.20 -13.84
C VAL A 264 -13.92 2.44 -13.85
N PRO A 265 -15.24 2.29 -14.12
CA PRO A 265 -16.17 3.40 -14.08
C PRO A 265 -16.33 3.94 -12.66
N VAL A 266 -16.22 5.27 -12.52
CA VAL A 266 -16.47 5.99 -11.27
C VAL A 266 -17.66 6.92 -11.48
N THR A 267 -18.82 6.53 -10.96
CA THR A 267 -20.10 7.21 -11.25
C THR A 267 -20.39 8.40 -10.33
N GLY A 268 -19.72 8.47 -9.19
CA GLY A 268 -19.95 9.53 -8.21
C GLY A 268 -19.09 9.37 -6.96
N ALA A 269 -19.33 10.27 -6.00
CA ALA A 269 -18.52 10.42 -4.79
C ALA A 269 -19.22 9.90 -3.53
N SER A 270 -20.43 9.33 -3.64
CA SER A 270 -21.09 8.75 -2.47
C SER A 270 -20.31 7.54 -1.94
N PRO A 271 -20.42 7.21 -0.64
CA PRO A 271 -19.72 6.06 -0.06
C PRO A 271 -19.98 4.75 -0.82
N ALA A 272 -21.21 4.53 -1.27
CA ALA A 272 -21.59 3.33 -2.01
C ALA A 272 -20.94 3.26 -3.41
N GLU A 273 -20.85 4.39 -4.12
CA GLU A 273 -20.22 4.44 -5.45
C GLU A 273 -18.70 4.27 -5.36
N VAL A 274 -18.07 4.89 -4.36
CA VAL A 274 -16.65 4.72 -4.07
C VAL A 274 -16.34 3.27 -3.73
N GLN A 275 -17.18 2.64 -2.91
CA GLN A 275 -17.04 1.21 -2.58
C GLN A 275 -17.22 0.34 -3.83
N ALA A 276 -18.22 0.61 -4.67
CA ALA A 276 -18.46 -0.14 -5.90
C ALA A 276 -17.28 -0.06 -6.90
N ALA A 277 -16.71 1.14 -7.09
CA ALA A 277 -15.51 1.30 -7.91
C ALA A 277 -14.30 0.57 -7.29
N THR A 278 -14.14 0.63 -5.97
CA THR A 278 -13.04 -0.08 -5.29
C THR A 278 -13.21 -1.60 -5.36
N GLN A 279 -14.44 -2.10 -5.30
CA GLN A 279 -14.75 -3.53 -5.50
C GLN A 279 -14.34 -3.98 -6.90
N GLN A 280 -14.68 -3.21 -7.95
CA GLN A 280 -14.27 -3.56 -9.31
C GLN A 280 -12.74 -3.58 -9.48
N VAL A 281 -12.02 -2.64 -8.82
CA VAL A 281 -10.55 -2.69 -8.75
C VAL A 281 -10.08 -3.97 -8.04
N ALA A 282 -10.71 -4.34 -6.93
CA ALA A 282 -10.38 -5.56 -6.20
C ALA A 282 -10.61 -6.83 -7.05
N ASP A 283 -11.66 -6.86 -7.87
CA ASP A 283 -11.96 -7.97 -8.76
C ASP A 283 -10.89 -8.13 -9.85
N VAL A 284 -10.43 -7.02 -10.42
CA VAL A 284 -9.30 -7.01 -11.39
C VAL A 284 -8.02 -7.48 -10.71
N PHE A 285 -7.72 -6.99 -9.50
CA PHE A 285 -6.56 -7.46 -8.73
C PHE A 285 -6.66 -8.95 -8.42
N ALA A 286 -7.83 -9.46 -8.05
CA ALA A 286 -8.01 -10.88 -7.73
C ALA A 286 -7.74 -11.76 -8.95
N ALA A 287 -8.26 -11.37 -10.12
CA ALA A 287 -8.04 -12.10 -11.36
C ALA A 287 -6.56 -12.11 -11.78
N ASP A 288 -5.86 -10.97 -11.69
CA ASP A 288 -4.44 -10.87 -12.02
C ASP A 288 -3.57 -11.66 -11.03
N ILE A 289 -3.78 -11.48 -9.73
CA ILE A 289 -3.04 -12.18 -8.67
C ILE A 289 -3.26 -13.69 -8.77
N ALA A 290 -4.46 -14.16 -9.11
CA ALA A 290 -4.71 -15.59 -9.31
C ALA A 290 -3.89 -16.18 -10.48
N ALA A 291 -3.62 -15.39 -11.52
CA ALA A 291 -2.81 -15.82 -12.65
C ALA A 291 -1.31 -15.90 -12.30
N ARG A 292 -0.82 -15.07 -11.36
CA ARG A 292 0.58 -14.98 -10.94
C ARG A 292 0.74 -14.80 -9.43
N PRO A 293 0.31 -15.78 -8.62
CA PRO A 293 0.23 -15.63 -7.16
C PRO A 293 1.60 -15.44 -6.52
N GLU A 294 2.67 -15.95 -7.13
CA GLU A 294 4.04 -15.76 -6.62
C GLU A 294 4.50 -14.30 -6.59
N ASP A 295 4.01 -13.46 -7.50
CA ASP A 295 4.49 -12.09 -7.63
C ASP A 295 3.80 -11.12 -6.66
N TRP A 296 2.75 -11.57 -5.97
CA TRP A 296 2.06 -10.76 -4.98
C TRP A 296 2.75 -10.80 -3.61
N HIS A 297 3.32 -9.67 -3.19
CA HIS A 297 4.23 -9.56 -2.04
C HIS A 297 3.50 -9.27 -0.72
N MET A 298 2.48 -10.07 -0.38
CA MET A 298 1.63 -9.84 0.79
C MET A 298 1.97 -10.77 1.96
N MET A 299 2.97 -10.41 2.77
CA MET A 299 3.33 -11.14 4.01
C MET A 299 2.65 -10.55 5.26
N GLN A 300 1.79 -9.54 5.09
CA GLN A 300 1.04 -8.90 6.16
C GLN A 300 -0.39 -9.44 6.23
N PRO A 301 -1.05 -9.37 7.40
CA PRO A 301 -2.49 -9.65 7.48
C PRO A 301 -3.24 -8.70 6.55
N LEU A 302 -4.16 -9.28 5.77
CA LEU A 302 -4.99 -8.57 4.80
C LEU A 302 -6.48 -8.76 5.11
N TRP A 303 -6.94 -10.01 5.20
CA TRP A 303 -8.35 -10.28 5.51
C TRP A 303 -8.70 -9.94 6.95
N LEU A 304 -9.93 -9.48 7.16
CA LEU A 304 -10.41 -9.09 8.50
C LEU A 304 -10.43 -10.28 9.46
N ALA A 305 -10.65 -11.49 8.94
CA ALA A 305 -10.59 -12.74 9.70
C ALA A 305 -9.22 -12.98 10.37
N ASP A 306 -8.13 -12.51 9.76
CA ASP A 306 -6.76 -12.70 10.24
C ASP A 306 -6.35 -11.65 11.29
N LEU A 307 -7.19 -10.66 11.57
CA LEU A 307 -6.92 -9.63 12.58
C LEU A 307 -7.18 -10.15 14.00
N SER A 308 -6.52 -9.55 15.00
CA SER A 308 -6.83 -9.87 16.40
C SER A 308 -8.26 -9.46 16.76
N ALA A 309 -8.87 -10.14 17.73
CA ALA A 309 -10.22 -9.82 18.20
C ALA A 309 -10.35 -8.34 18.61
N ARG A 310 -9.34 -7.80 19.30
CA ARG A 310 -9.24 -6.37 19.65
C ARG A 310 -9.29 -5.47 18.41
N ARG A 311 -8.54 -5.80 17.35
CA ARG A 311 -8.55 -4.99 16.12
C ARG A 311 -9.91 -5.05 15.42
N ARG A 312 -10.54 -6.23 15.35
CA ARG A 312 -11.88 -6.37 14.78
C ARG A 312 -12.92 -5.55 15.57
N ALA A 313 -12.85 -5.56 16.90
CA ALA A 313 -13.75 -4.77 17.75
C ALA A 313 -13.64 -3.27 17.47
N ILE A 314 -12.41 -2.74 17.40
CA ILE A 314 -12.16 -1.32 17.06
C ILE A 314 -12.80 -0.97 15.71
N LEU A 315 -12.57 -1.81 14.68
CA LEU A 315 -13.14 -1.55 13.36
C LEU A 315 -14.68 -1.62 13.33
N ALA A 316 -15.29 -2.51 14.11
CA ALA A 316 -16.74 -2.66 14.20
C ALA A 316 -17.41 -1.48 14.92
N GLU A 317 -16.82 -1.00 16.02
CA GLU A 317 -17.30 0.20 16.74
C GLU A 317 -17.27 1.44 15.82
N ASP A 318 -16.22 1.57 15.01
CA ASP A 318 -16.09 2.66 14.05
C ASP A 318 -17.14 2.60 12.93
N ALA A 319 -17.45 1.39 12.44
CA ALA A 319 -18.49 1.18 11.43
C ALA A 319 -19.87 1.54 11.97
N ALA A 320 -20.18 1.15 13.22
CA ALA A 320 -21.45 1.50 13.87
C ALA A 320 -21.61 3.02 14.07
N THR A 321 -20.53 3.71 14.45
CA THR A 321 -20.54 5.17 14.64
C THR A 321 -20.73 5.92 13.33
N THR A 322 -20.09 5.45 12.25
CA THR A 322 -20.21 6.06 10.91
C THR A 322 -21.60 5.80 10.29
N GLY A 323 -22.14 4.59 10.49
CA GLY A 323 -23.49 4.23 10.08
C GLY A 323 -24.57 5.05 10.77
N ALA A 324 -24.46 5.25 12.09
CA ALA A 324 -25.38 6.07 12.87
C ALA A 324 -25.37 7.55 12.44
N ALA A 325 -24.17 8.12 12.21
CA ALA A 325 -24.05 9.50 11.72
C ALA A 325 -24.62 9.69 10.30
N SER A 326 -24.52 8.68 9.44
CA SER A 326 -25.12 8.71 8.10
C SER A 326 -26.65 8.56 8.13
N ALA A 327 -27.18 7.80 9.09
CA ALA A 327 -28.62 7.61 9.27
C ALA A 327 -29.29 8.88 9.85
N ASP A 328 -28.63 9.58 10.80
CA ASP A 328 -29.11 10.86 11.32
C ASP A 328 -29.07 11.97 10.26
N ALA A 329 -28.06 11.98 9.38
CA ALA A 329 -28.00 12.93 8.26
C ALA A 329 -29.09 12.67 7.21
N ALA A 330 -29.45 11.40 6.97
CA ALA A 330 -30.55 11.04 6.08
C ALA A 330 -31.93 11.34 6.69
N ALA A 331 -32.09 11.19 8.01
CA ALA A 331 -33.32 11.49 8.74
C ALA A 331 -33.60 12.99 8.89
N GLY A 332 -32.57 13.85 8.81
CA GLY A 332 -32.70 15.31 8.85
C GLY A 332 -33.25 15.97 7.57
N THR A 333 -33.48 15.21 6.49
CA THR A 333 -33.93 15.75 5.20
C THR A 333 -35.36 15.32 4.87
N THR A 334 -36.31 15.62 5.76
CA THR A 334 -37.75 15.63 5.42
C THR A 334 -38.38 16.94 5.87
N GLY A 335 -38.22 17.98 5.05
CA GLY A 335 -39.04 19.19 5.12
C GLY A 335 -40.43 18.94 4.50
N PRO A 336 -41.49 19.62 4.95
CA PRO A 336 -42.87 19.22 4.67
C PRO A 336 -43.30 19.54 3.24
N SER A 337 -44.04 18.59 2.67
CA SER A 337 -44.80 18.66 1.42
C SER A 337 -45.78 19.84 1.42
N ALA A 338 -45.63 20.78 0.48
CA ALA A 338 -46.65 21.76 0.12
C ALA A 338 -47.38 21.30 -1.17
N GLY A 339 -48.70 21.15 -1.08
CA GLY A 339 -49.58 20.76 -2.19
C GLY A 339 -49.78 21.88 -3.23
N PRO A 340 -50.48 21.58 -4.34
CA PRO A 340 -50.56 22.46 -5.51
C PRO A 340 -51.65 23.51 -5.33
N VAL A 341 -51.37 24.77 -5.68
CA VAL A 341 -52.40 25.81 -5.86
C VAL A 341 -52.23 26.44 -7.23
N ALA A 342 -53.34 26.43 -7.96
CA ALA A 342 -53.52 26.98 -9.30
C ALA A 342 -53.32 28.49 -9.34
N GLY A 343 -52.81 28.98 -10.47
CA GLY A 343 -52.64 30.40 -10.75
C GLY A 343 -53.87 31.04 -11.39
N GLU A 344 -54.12 32.29 -11.02
CA GLU A 344 -54.88 33.29 -11.78
C GLU A 344 -54.60 34.69 -11.17
N GLY A 345 -54.45 35.73 -12.02
CA GLY A 345 -54.81 37.11 -11.64
C GLY A 345 -53.71 38.18 -11.40
N VAL A 346 -53.11 38.67 -12.49
CA VAL A 346 -52.93 40.09 -12.92
C VAL A 346 -53.01 41.28 -11.90
N ALA A 347 -51.92 42.08 -11.93
CA ALA A 347 -51.75 43.56 -11.89
C ALA A 347 -51.84 44.44 -10.61
N GLY A 348 -50.87 45.39 -10.56
CA GLY A 348 -50.84 46.66 -9.80
C GLY A 348 -49.95 46.60 -8.56
N ASP A 349 -49.15 47.58 -8.17
CA ASP A 349 -48.74 48.90 -8.68
C ASP A 349 -47.51 49.31 -7.82
N THR A 350 -46.80 50.32 -8.31
CA THR A 350 -45.62 51.06 -7.84
C THR A 350 -45.44 51.34 -6.34
N ALA A 351 -44.17 51.41 -5.88
CA ALA A 351 -43.60 52.57 -5.16
C ALA A 351 -42.10 52.37 -4.84
N ARG A 352 -41.44 53.47 -4.48
CA ARG A 352 -40.02 53.84 -4.66
C ARG A 352 -39.36 54.14 -3.31
N ALA A 353 -38.01 54.12 -3.28
CA ALA A 353 -37.10 54.73 -2.28
C ALA A 353 -37.04 54.02 -0.91
N GLU A 354 -35.92 53.90 -0.17
CA GLU A 354 -34.67 54.67 -0.07
C GLU A 354 -33.60 53.84 0.69
N LYS A 355 -32.31 54.15 0.49
CA LYS A 355 -31.14 53.82 1.37
C LYS A 355 -30.92 55.05 2.31
N PRO A 356 -30.02 55.11 3.33
CA PRO A 356 -28.96 54.19 3.79
C PRO A 356 -28.73 54.12 5.33
N GLU A 357 -27.69 53.37 5.76
CA GLU A 357 -26.66 53.71 6.79
C GLU A 357 -26.25 52.53 7.72
N GLU A 358 -24.92 52.42 7.88
CA GLU A 358 -24.14 51.59 8.83
C GLU A 358 -24.00 52.36 10.16
N PRO A 359 -23.71 51.70 11.31
CA PRO A 359 -22.32 51.72 11.78
C PRO A 359 -21.86 50.49 12.60
N THR A 360 -20.53 50.46 12.76
CA THR A 360 -19.64 49.62 13.59
C THR A 360 -19.91 49.65 15.09
N ASP A 361 -19.62 48.56 15.83
CA ASP A 361 -18.79 48.60 17.06
C ASP A 361 -18.31 47.20 17.52
N SER A 362 -17.35 47.24 18.44
CA SER A 362 -16.38 46.28 18.94
C SER A 362 -16.62 45.90 20.42
N ALA A 363 -15.79 44.98 20.92
CA ALA A 363 -15.40 44.73 22.33
C ALA A 363 -16.06 43.60 23.16
N ASP A 364 -15.19 42.65 23.53
CA ASP A 364 -14.91 42.04 24.85
C ASP A 364 -16.03 41.43 25.74
N ARG A 365 -15.80 40.17 26.18
CA ARG A 365 -15.54 39.83 27.60
C ARG A 365 -15.24 38.34 27.86
N GLU A 366 -14.35 38.15 28.84
CA GLU A 366 -13.80 36.93 29.42
C GLU A 366 -14.72 36.21 30.43
N ASP A 367 -14.34 34.97 30.74
CA ASP A 367 -14.41 34.19 31.99
C ASP A 367 -15.74 33.90 32.71
N SER A 368 -15.94 32.61 32.99
CA SER A 368 -16.29 32.11 34.33
C SER A 368 -16.16 30.58 34.42
N VAL A 369 -15.31 30.16 35.35
CA VAL A 369 -15.22 28.83 35.97
C VAL A 369 -16.21 28.83 37.14
N ASP A 370 -16.89 27.72 37.41
CA ASP A 370 -17.15 27.32 38.80
C ASP A 370 -17.39 25.81 38.95
N HIS A 371 -16.94 25.35 40.11
CA HIS A 371 -16.78 23.99 40.59
C HIS A 371 -17.86 23.74 41.65
N GLU A 372 -18.51 22.56 41.72
CA GLU A 372 -19.10 22.12 42.98
C GLU A 372 -19.01 20.60 43.19
N SER A 373 -18.77 20.29 44.47
CA SER A 373 -18.38 19.03 45.07
C SER A 373 -19.60 18.19 45.50
N GLY A 374 -19.43 16.87 45.62
CA GLY A 374 -20.47 15.95 46.11
C GLY A 374 -20.66 15.92 47.63
N PRO A 375 -21.34 14.90 48.16
CA PRO A 375 -21.12 14.43 49.54
C PRO A 375 -20.94 12.90 49.68
N GLY A 376 -20.14 12.48 50.68
CA GLY A 376 -20.06 11.12 51.26
C GLY A 376 -21.15 10.89 52.33
N GLY A 377 -21.23 9.83 53.16
CA GLY A 377 -20.55 8.56 53.42
C GLY A 377 -21.62 7.55 53.91
N GLU A 378 -21.40 6.24 54.13
CA GLU A 378 -20.89 5.51 55.33
C GLU A 378 -21.06 4.00 54.99
N ALA A 379 -20.03 3.15 55.05
CA ALA A 379 -19.65 2.23 56.14
C ALA A 379 -20.69 1.13 56.50
N ASP A 380 -20.38 -0.16 56.25
CA ASP A 380 -20.17 -1.17 57.33
C ASP A 380 -19.58 -2.52 56.83
N GLU A 381 -18.98 -3.23 57.79
CA GLU A 381 -18.09 -4.39 57.83
C GLU A 381 -18.56 -5.73 57.22
N THR A 382 -17.63 -6.58 56.75
CA THR A 382 -17.18 -7.79 57.49
C THR A 382 -16.15 -8.70 56.76
N SER A 383 -15.13 -9.08 57.53
CA SER A 383 -14.45 -10.40 57.58
C SER A 383 -13.35 -10.82 56.57
N ALA A 384 -12.12 -10.54 57.00
CA ALA A 384 -11.07 -11.51 57.37
C ALA A 384 -10.58 -12.58 56.37
N ARG A 385 -9.32 -12.46 55.90
CA ARG A 385 -8.17 -13.28 56.38
C ARG A 385 -6.82 -12.94 55.68
N ARG A 386 -5.84 -12.62 56.54
CA ARG A 386 -4.40 -12.99 56.58
C ARG A 386 -3.51 -12.95 55.32
N GLU A 387 -2.58 -12.00 55.39
CA GLU A 387 -1.10 -12.11 55.39
C GLU A 387 -0.32 -12.63 54.15
N ARG A 388 0.59 -11.75 53.71
CA ARG A 388 1.63 -11.78 52.65
C ARG A 388 2.85 -12.69 53.03
N PRO A 389 4.03 -12.69 52.34
CA PRO A 389 4.46 -12.07 51.05
C PRO A 389 5.31 -12.95 50.11
N GLY A 390 5.58 -12.46 48.89
CA GLY A 390 6.95 -12.56 48.32
C GLY A 390 7.09 -12.81 46.81
N SER A 391 7.69 -11.83 46.11
CA SER A 391 8.35 -11.90 44.78
C SER A 391 7.43 -12.13 43.56
N GLY A 392 7.58 -11.47 42.41
CA GLY A 392 8.55 -10.51 41.92
C GLY A 392 8.07 -10.00 40.55
N THR A 393 8.32 -8.70 40.32
CA THR A 393 8.55 -8.01 39.04
C THR A 393 8.13 -8.66 37.71
N GLY A 394 7.31 -7.94 36.94
CA GLY A 394 7.18 -8.16 35.49
C GLY A 394 6.07 -7.31 34.86
N ALA A 395 6.24 -5.98 34.85
CA ALA A 395 5.35 -5.09 34.12
C ALA A 395 5.48 -5.34 32.60
N GLY A 396 4.48 -5.96 32.00
CA GLY A 396 4.33 -6.06 30.56
C GLY A 396 3.83 -4.75 30.00
N SER A 397 4.72 -4.00 29.33
CA SER A 397 4.34 -2.85 28.50
C SER A 397 4.15 -3.32 27.06
N ASP A 398 2.89 -3.55 26.71
CA ASP A 398 2.41 -3.62 25.33
C ASP A 398 2.55 -2.24 24.68
N LEU A 399 3.50 -2.08 23.75
CA LEU A 399 3.61 -0.92 22.89
C LEU A 399 3.82 -1.36 21.44
N ALA A 400 2.87 -0.96 20.59
CA ALA A 400 2.72 -1.32 19.20
C ALA A 400 3.85 -0.75 18.32
N VAL A 401 4.35 -1.58 17.39
CA VAL A 401 5.40 -1.28 16.39
C VAL A 401 4.74 -1.03 15.01
N PRO A 402 5.16 -0.01 14.24
CA PRO A 402 4.75 0.12 12.83
C PRO A 402 5.40 -0.96 11.95
N ALA A 403 4.60 -1.58 11.10
CA ALA A 403 4.76 -2.96 10.64
C ALA A 403 5.75 -3.19 9.48
N ASP A 404 6.24 -2.14 8.81
CA ASP A 404 7.21 -2.31 7.71
C ASP A 404 8.64 -2.59 8.19
N ALA A 405 8.96 -2.29 9.45
CA ALA A 405 10.25 -2.64 10.05
C ALA A 405 10.24 -4.00 10.78
N ALA A 406 9.13 -4.75 10.75
CA ALA A 406 8.94 -5.94 11.57
C ALA A 406 9.49 -7.23 10.95
N ALA A 407 9.51 -7.35 9.61
CA ALA A 407 9.92 -8.58 8.92
C ALA A 407 11.43 -8.89 9.02
N GLU A 408 12.26 -7.94 9.44
CA GLU A 408 13.72 -8.01 9.19
C GLU A 408 14.58 -8.11 10.45
N SER A 409 13.99 -8.07 11.65
CA SER A 409 14.77 -8.09 12.90
C SER A 409 15.25 -9.47 13.34
N GLU A 410 14.74 -10.55 12.77
CA GLU A 410 15.20 -11.90 13.11
C GLU A 410 16.32 -12.40 12.18
N ALA A 411 16.46 -11.81 10.99
CA ALA A 411 17.52 -12.17 10.04
C ALA A 411 18.91 -11.65 10.46
N SER A 412 18.99 -10.54 11.20
CA SER A 412 20.27 -9.89 11.57
C SER A 412 21.03 -10.54 12.74
N ARG A 413 20.47 -11.55 13.43
CA ARG A 413 21.16 -12.25 14.54
C ARG A 413 22.02 -13.44 14.10
N ALA A 414 22.05 -13.80 12.82
CA ALA A 414 22.60 -15.07 12.35
C ALA A 414 24.03 -14.99 11.75
N ALA A 415 24.83 -13.97 12.05
CA ALA A 415 26.22 -13.87 11.58
C ALA A 415 27.20 -13.69 12.76
N GLY A 416 27.70 -14.82 13.27
CA GLY A 416 28.74 -14.88 14.30
C GLY A 416 29.58 -16.16 14.20
N THR A 417 30.59 -16.11 13.33
CA THR A 417 31.86 -16.89 13.24
C THR A 417 31.86 -18.42 13.08
N PRO A 418 32.80 -18.99 12.29
CA PRO A 418 32.82 -20.40 11.88
C PRO A 418 33.76 -21.25 12.73
N HIS A 419 33.48 -22.55 12.84
CA HIS A 419 34.50 -23.55 13.16
C HIS A 419 34.56 -24.64 12.09
N THR A 420 35.81 -24.96 11.78
CA THR A 420 36.40 -25.87 10.81
C THR A 420 36.02 -27.34 10.97
N ALA A 421 35.96 -28.06 9.85
CA ALA A 421 36.73 -29.27 9.51
C ALA A 421 35.87 -30.41 8.90
N GLY A 422 36.41 -31.05 7.86
CA GLY A 422 36.09 -32.43 7.49
C GLY A 422 35.63 -32.67 6.05
N HIS A 423 36.58 -32.76 5.12
CA HIS A 423 36.48 -33.67 3.97
C HIS A 423 36.77 -35.10 4.46
N PRO A 424 36.25 -36.19 3.84
CA PRO A 424 36.75 -36.57 2.51
C PRO A 424 35.76 -37.29 1.54
N ASP A 425 36.15 -37.21 0.26
CA ASP A 425 36.13 -38.20 -0.84
C ASP A 425 34.89 -38.98 -1.32
N ALA A 426 34.63 -38.75 -2.62
CA ALA A 426 34.74 -39.69 -3.75
C ALA A 426 33.51 -40.43 -4.35
N ALA A 427 33.68 -40.65 -5.67
CA ALA A 427 32.96 -41.48 -6.65
C ALA A 427 31.72 -40.82 -7.31
N ALA A 428 31.82 -40.31 -8.56
CA ALA A 428 31.94 -41.00 -9.86
C ALA A 428 30.59 -41.54 -10.38
N GLY A 429 30.17 -41.08 -11.57
CA GLY A 429 28.99 -41.59 -12.28
C GLY A 429 28.54 -40.71 -13.44
N SER A 430 29.28 -40.77 -14.54
CA SER A 430 28.95 -40.20 -15.86
C SER A 430 27.81 -40.96 -16.53
N ILE A 431 26.77 -40.28 -17.05
CA ILE A 431 25.92 -40.70 -18.20
C ILE A 431 25.33 -39.40 -18.80
N GLU A 432 25.89 -38.83 -19.87
CA GLU A 432 25.62 -39.11 -21.30
C GLU A 432 24.22 -38.65 -21.79
N ALA A 433 24.22 -37.62 -22.64
CA ALA A 433 23.08 -37.12 -23.40
C ALA A 433 22.99 -37.84 -24.75
N PRO A 434 21.81 -37.83 -25.40
CA PRO A 434 21.79 -37.78 -26.85
C PRO A 434 20.90 -36.66 -27.41
N SER A 435 21.35 -36.13 -28.54
CA SER A 435 20.63 -35.28 -29.49
C SER A 435 20.64 -36.03 -30.86
N PRO A 436 20.09 -35.51 -31.97
CA PRO A 436 18.68 -35.47 -32.37
C PRO A 436 18.41 -36.21 -33.71
N ALA A 437 17.13 -36.45 -34.07
CA ALA A 437 16.68 -36.77 -35.45
C ALA A 437 15.21 -36.34 -35.60
N HIS A 438 14.89 -35.33 -36.41
CA HIS A 438 14.46 -35.40 -37.83
C HIS A 438 13.16 -36.18 -38.07
N GLU A 439 12.06 -35.46 -38.40
CA GLU A 439 11.41 -35.49 -39.72
C GLU A 439 10.23 -34.51 -39.79
N GLN A 440 10.23 -33.66 -40.82
CA GLN A 440 9.04 -33.01 -41.37
C GLN A 440 8.64 -33.72 -42.66
N PRO A 441 7.37 -33.67 -43.06
CA PRO A 441 7.02 -33.66 -44.47
C PRO A 441 6.36 -32.33 -44.89
N THR A 442 7.04 -31.72 -45.85
CA THR A 442 6.59 -30.94 -47.00
C THR A 442 5.09 -30.76 -47.26
N GLY A 443 4.69 -29.51 -47.53
CA GLY A 443 3.50 -29.16 -48.31
C GLY A 443 3.51 -27.68 -48.71
N ARG A 444 3.81 -27.39 -49.99
CA ARG A 444 3.78 -26.07 -50.65
C ARG A 444 2.35 -25.69 -51.04
N ASP A 445 1.99 -24.40 -50.89
CA ASP A 445 1.55 -23.47 -51.96
C ASP A 445 1.09 -22.15 -51.31
N ARG A 446 1.82 -21.03 -51.45
CA ARG A 446 1.69 -19.96 -52.48
C ARG A 446 0.27 -19.41 -52.66
N ALA A 447 0.01 -18.22 -52.11
CA ALA A 447 -0.12 -16.94 -52.83
C ALA A 447 -0.97 -15.92 -52.06
N GLU A 448 -0.50 -14.68 -52.06
CA GLU A 448 -1.04 -13.46 -51.42
C GLU A 448 -2.16 -12.77 -52.27
N PRO A 449 -2.76 -11.63 -51.83
CA PRO A 449 -4.19 -11.24 -51.97
C PRO A 449 -4.40 -10.17 -53.10
N PRO A 450 -5.36 -9.20 -53.09
CA PRO A 450 -6.59 -8.96 -52.31
C PRO A 450 -7.84 -8.55 -53.15
N SER A 451 -9.00 -8.39 -52.48
CA SER A 451 -10.06 -7.40 -52.75
C SER A 451 -10.85 -7.12 -51.48
#